data_AF-A0A832N464-F1
#
_entry.id   AF-A0A832N464-F1
#
_cell.length_a   1.000
_cell.length_b   1.000
_cell.length_c   1.000
_cell.angle_alpha   90.00
_cell.angle_beta   90.00
_cell.angle_gamma   90.00
#
_symmetry.space_group_name_H-M   'P 1'
#
loop_
_entity.id
_entity.type
_entity.pdbx_description
1 polymer ?
#
loop_
_entity_poly.entity_id
_entity_poly.type
_entity_poly.pdbx_seq_one_letter_code
_entity_poly.pdbx_strand_id
1 'polypeptide(L)' 'MAHPKATTDTLTRAGLNLIQQALSIYDSDLRCVQVNRRFKEMFGLPDNLCA' A
#
# COMPACT_ATOMS: atom_id res chain seq x y z
N MET A 1 6.49 5.55 23.88
CA MET A 1 5.61 4.36 23.90
C MET A 1 4.90 4.31 22.56
N ALA A 2 5.33 3.45 21.64
CA ALA A 2 4.81 3.40 20.27
C ALA A 2 3.41 2.76 20.28
N HIS A 3 2.44 3.43 19.66
CA HIS A 3 1.07 2.91 19.52
C HIS A 3 1.07 1.66 18.62
N PRO A 4 0.40 0.55 19.01
CA PRO A 4 0.43 -0.72 18.29
C PRO A 4 -0.01 -0.63 16.81
N LYS A 5 -0.80 0.39 16.45
CA LYS A 5 -1.28 0.63 15.09
C LYS A 5 -0.14 0.91 14.08
N ALA A 6 0.90 1.63 14.49
CA ALA A 6 2.01 2.00 13.60
C ALA A 6 2.86 0.77 13.18
N THR A 7 3.00 -0.21 14.08
CA THR A 7 3.74 -1.44 13.80
C THR A 7 2.99 -2.32 12.80
N THR A 8 1.67 -2.44 12.94
CA THR A 8 0.83 -3.22 12.01
C THR A 8 0.86 -2.65 10.59
N ASP A 9 0.69 -1.33 10.43
CA ASP A 9 0.78 -0.66 9.12
C ASP A 9 2.13 -0.90 8.42
N THR A 10 3.21 -0.84 9.19
CA THR A 10 4.57 -1.02 8.67
C THR A 10 4.81 -2.45 8.21
N LEU A 11 4.37 -3.44 8.99
CA LEU A 11 4.47 -4.86 8.65
C LEU A 11 3.61 -5.22 7.43
N THR A 12 2.40 -4.68 7.33
CA THR A 12 1.52 -4.87 6.16
C THR A 12 2.16 -4.31 4.90
N ARG A 13 2.70 -3.09 4.94
CA ARG A 13 3.41 -2.48 3.80
C ARG A 13 4.65 -3.30 3.39
N ALA A 14 5.43 -3.78 4.36
CA ALA A 14 6.58 -4.62 4.09
C ALA A 14 6.16 -5.94 3.40
N GLY A 15 5.15 -6.62 3.92
CA GLY A 15 4.60 -7.84 3.33
C GLY A 15 4.07 -7.63 1.91
N LEU A 16 3.31 -6.57 1.66
CA LEU A 16 2.77 -6.23 0.34
C LEU A 16 3.85 -5.93 -0.70
N ASN A 17 4.98 -5.38 -0.28
CA ASN A 17 6.12 -5.08 -1.16
C ASN A 17 7.00 -6.29 -1.48
N LEU A 18 6.83 -7.42 -0.79
CA LEU A 18 7.47 -8.70 -1.17
C LEU A 18 6.78 -9.37 -2.35
N ILE A 19 5.56 -8.95 -2.69
CA ILE A 19 4.80 -9.48 -3.82
C ILE A 19 5.26 -8.78 -5.09
N GLN A 20 5.77 -9.58 -6.04
CA GLN A 20 6.39 -9.08 -7.27
C GLN A 20 5.38 -8.55 -8.29
N GLN A 21 4.11 -8.92 -8.15
CA GLN A 21 3.00 -8.44 -8.96
C GLN A 21 2.52 -7.08 -8.47
N ALA A 22 1.93 -6.30 -9.37
CA ALA A 22 1.30 -5.04 -9.04
C ALA A 22 0.02 -5.29 -8.21
N LEU A 23 -0.10 -4.63 -7.06
CA LEU A 23 -1.24 -4.77 -6.15
C LEU A 23 -1.92 -3.43 -5.87
N SER A 24 -3.25 -3.46 -5.79
CA SER A 24 -4.10 -2.36 -5.36
C SER A 24 -5.17 -2.87 -4.39
N ILE A 25 -5.43 -2.11 -3.33
CA ILE A 25 -6.40 -2.43 -2.28
C ILE A 25 -7.41 -1.30 -2.21
N TYR A 26 -8.69 -1.66 -2.17
CA TYR A 26 -9.81 -0.74 -2.12
C TYR A 26 -10.65 -0.97 -0.86
N ASP A 27 -11.26 0.10 -0.36
CA ASP A 27 -12.29 0.01 0.69
C ASP A 27 -13.66 -0.43 0.14
N SER A 28 -14.67 -0.51 1.01
CA SER A 28 -16.05 -0.88 0.64
C SER A 28 -16.71 0.11 -0.33
N ASP A 29 -16.21 1.35 -0.37
CA ASP A 29 -16.69 2.42 -1.23
C ASP A 29 -15.90 2.49 -2.55
N LEU A 30 -15.05 1.49 -2.82
CA LEU A 30 -14.19 1.40 -4.00
C LEU A 30 -13.15 2.52 -4.12
N ARG A 31 -12.72 3.12 -3.00
CA ARG A 31 -11.60 4.07 -2.97
C ARG A 31 -10.28 3.34 -2.80
N CYS A 32 -9.25 3.72 -3.57
CA CYS A 32 -7.91 3.16 -3.36
C CYS A 32 -7.37 3.64 -2.01
N VAL A 33 -7.07 2.68 -1.14
CA VAL A 33 -6.46 2.95 0.18
C VAL A 33 -4.99 2.53 0.22
N GLN A 34 -4.56 1.63 -0.68
CA GLN A 34 -3.16 1.24 -0.76
C GLN A 34 -2.77 0.65 -2.11
N VAL A 35 -1.56 0.94 -2.56
CA VAL A 35 -0.88 0.25 -3.67
C VAL A 35 0.53 -0.13 -3.23
N ASN A 36 1.05 -1.25 -3.73
CA ASN A 36 2.44 -1.62 -3.48
C ASN A 36 3.40 -0.83 -4.40
N ARG A 37 4.70 -0.87 -4.09
CA ARG A 37 5.72 -0.16 -4.85
C ARG A 37 5.75 -0.57 -6.33
N ARG A 38 5.60 -1.87 -6.63
CA ARG A 38 5.61 -2.39 -8.01
C ARG A 38 4.50 -1.82 -8.88
N PHE A 39 3.31 -1.61 -8.32
CA PHE A 39 2.19 -0.97 -9.03
C PHE A 39 2.55 0.47 -9.44
N LYS A 40 3.15 1.26 -8.53
CA LYS A 40 3.58 2.63 -8.85
C LYS A 40 4.67 2.67 -9.92
N GLU A 41 5.67 1.80 -9.81
CA GLU A 41 6.79 1.72 -10.76
C GLU A 41 6.33 1.35 -12.17
N MET A 42 5.43 0.38 -12.29
CA MET A 42 4.94 -0.11 -13.58
C MET A 42 4.18 0.97 -14.37
N PHE A 43 3.46 1.86 -13.68
CA PHE A 43 2.60 2.87 -14.29
C PHE A 43 3.11 4.32 -14.12
N GLY A 44 4.26 4.53 -13.49
CA GLY A 44 4.83 5.87 -13.26
C GLY A 44 3.98 6.76 -12.35
N LEU A 45 3.36 6.18 -11.30
CA LEU A 45 2.38 6.88 -10.45
C LEU A 45 3.03 7.62 -9.28
N PRO A 46 2.47 8.75 -8.84
CA PRO A 46 3.01 9.52 -7.74
C PRO A 46 2.76 8.84 -6.38
N ASP A 47 3.56 9.19 -5.37
CA ASP A 47 3.53 8.48 -4.09
C ASP A 47 2.24 8.66 -3.29
N ASN A 48 1.53 9.76 -3.55
CA ASN A 48 0.29 10.19 -2.92
C ASN A 48 -0.98 9.73 -3.67
N LEU A 49 -0.90 8.66 -4.47
CA LEU A 49 -2.01 8.17 -5.30
C LEU A 49 -3.26 7.77 -4.50
N CYS A 50 -3.08 7.14 -3.33
CA CYS A 50 -4.17 6.59 -2.52
C CYS A 50 -4.31 7.40 -1.23
N ALA A 51 -5.56 7.62 -0.81
CA ALA A 51 -5.94 8.49 0.30
C ALA A 51 -6.34 7.68 1.53
#